data_AF-A0AA35R360-F1
#
_entry.id   AF-A0AA35R360-F1
#
_cell.length_a   1.000
_cell.length_b   1.000
_cell.length_c   1.000
_cell.angle_alpha   90.00
_cell.angle_beta   90.00
_cell.angle_gamma   90.00
#
_symmetry.space_group_name_H-M   'P 1'
#
loop_
_entity.id
_entity.type
_entity.pdbx_description
1 polymer ?
#
loop_
_entity_poly.entity_id
_entity_poly.type
_entity_poly.pdbx_seq_one_letter_code
_entity_poly.pdbx_strand_id
1 'polypeptide(L)'
;MADFQAILNNLLSGDNDTRNQAEEQFNGLALSVKLPHLVTALRALGASAEVKTMAAVLLRRVFLQLDYGDLHKEVDPGVLRQCQTELLQGLSSEPLPPIRRKIGDAVAEMARSSIDDDNVNHWVELLSFLFECCTLEQPHLYESALHIISVVPGVFANQLINCLDVIKGLLLKALQAPQNEVQSEAFKATVAFITHLDSAQLRSRFIDMLPLLLAIVGKSVEGQEDDSLLKAFIDLGEQCPKFMRPQLDATIELMLKVLRHYWICMICDDSYR
;
A
#
# COMPACT_ATOMS: atom_id res chain seq x y z
N MET A 1 12.00 22.70 15.77
CA MET A 1 11.12 21.65 16.35
C MET A 1 9.84 22.21 16.96
N ALA A 2 9.89 23.12 17.94
CA ALA A 2 8.67 23.63 18.59
C ALA A 2 7.66 24.30 17.62
N ASP A 3 8.17 25.00 16.61
CA ASP A 3 7.33 25.70 15.61
C ASP A 3 6.57 24.74 14.69
N PHE A 4 7.24 23.68 14.20
CA PHE A 4 6.60 22.71 13.30
C PHE A 4 5.54 21.85 14.02
N GLN A 5 5.77 21.51 15.28
CA GLN A 5 4.76 20.78 16.07
C GLN A 5 3.52 21.64 16.31
N ALA A 6 3.69 22.97 16.48
CA ALA A 6 2.57 23.90 16.56
C ALA A 6 1.78 23.93 15.23
N ILE A 7 2.47 23.95 14.07
CA ILE A 7 1.81 23.85 12.76
C ILE A 7 0.96 22.57 12.67
N LEU A 8 1.52 21.40 13.01
CA LEU A 8 0.76 20.14 12.97
C LEU A 8 -0.46 20.13 13.89
N ASN A 9 -0.34 20.72 15.09
CA ASN A 9 -1.48 20.83 16.00
C ASN A 9 -2.54 21.81 15.48
N ASN A 10 -2.13 22.93 14.90
CA ASN A 10 -3.05 23.93 14.35
C ASN A 10 -3.81 23.40 13.11
N LEU A 11 -3.19 22.51 12.33
CA LEU A 11 -3.87 21.79 11.24
C LEU A 11 -5.01 20.89 11.73
N LEU A 12 -4.99 20.50 13.00
CA LEU A 12 -6.04 19.70 13.65
C LEU A 12 -7.09 20.56 14.39
N SER A 13 -6.95 21.89 14.35
CA SER A 13 -7.89 22.79 15.03
C SER A 13 -9.29 22.71 14.42
N GLY A 14 -10.31 22.85 15.27
CA GLY A 14 -11.70 23.02 14.83
C GLY A 14 -12.02 24.43 14.32
N ASP A 15 -11.11 25.39 14.53
CA ASP A 15 -11.22 26.75 14.02
C ASP A 15 -10.66 26.85 12.59
N ASN A 16 -11.50 27.30 11.65
CA ASN A 16 -11.15 27.37 10.24
C ASN A 16 -10.02 28.37 9.97
N ASP A 17 -10.00 29.51 10.66
CA ASP A 17 -8.99 30.54 10.44
C ASP A 17 -7.60 30.05 10.87
N THR A 18 -7.52 29.43 12.06
CA THR A 18 -6.30 28.77 12.56
C THR A 18 -5.81 27.67 11.61
N ARG A 19 -6.73 26.83 11.10
CA ARG A 19 -6.37 25.76 10.16
C ARG A 19 -5.86 26.31 8.84
N ASN A 20 -6.54 27.29 8.26
CA ASN A 20 -6.14 27.92 6.99
C ASN A 20 -4.76 28.59 7.11
N GLN A 21 -4.49 29.28 8.22
CA GLN A 21 -3.18 29.88 8.48
C GLN A 21 -2.08 28.82 8.59
N ALA A 22 -2.36 27.70 9.28
CA ALA A 22 -1.41 26.60 9.40
C ALA A 22 -1.15 25.89 8.07
N GLU A 23 -2.17 25.76 7.21
CA GLU A 23 -2.01 25.23 5.85
C GLU A 23 -1.13 26.14 4.99
N GLU A 24 -1.34 27.46 5.04
CA GLU A 24 -0.51 28.42 4.32
C GLU A 24 0.95 28.39 4.80
N GLN A 25 1.16 28.36 6.12
CA GLN A 25 2.48 28.19 6.73
C GLN A 25 3.14 26.89 6.27
N PHE A 26 2.42 25.76 6.38
CA PHE A 26 2.93 24.47 5.95
C PHE A 26 3.30 24.49 4.47
N ASN A 27 2.41 24.96 3.60
CA ASN A 27 2.64 24.99 2.15
C ASN A 27 3.84 25.85 1.78
N GLY A 28 4.08 26.97 2.47
CA GLY A 28 5.22 27.86 2.26
C GLY A 28 6.58 27.31 2.70
N LEU A 29 6.65 26.20 3.46
CA LEU A 29 7.92 25.61 3.87
C LEU A 29 8.60 24.86 2.71
N ALA A 30 9.94 24.96 2.66
CA ALA A 30 10.75 24.18 1.73
C ALA A 30 10.68 22.68 2.05
N LEU A 31 10.81 21.84 1.02
CA LEU A 31 10.74 20.38 1.16
C LEU A 31 11.84 19.81 2.10
N SER A 32 13.04 20.38 2.02
CA SER A 32 14.17 20.08 2.90
C SER A 32 13.88 20.30 4.40
N VAL A 33 12.89 21.15 4.72
CA VAL A 33 12.41 21.35 6.09
C VAL A 33 11.22 20.43 6.39
N LYS A 34 10.28 20.28 5.46
CA LYS A 34 9.06 19.47 5.65
C LYS A 34 9.40 18.00 5.95
N LEU A 35 10.23 17.36 5.12
CA LEU A 35 10.43 15.90 5.20
C LEU A 35 11.02 15.45 6.56
N PRO A 36 12.14 16.00 7.05
CA PRO A 36 12.70 15.54 8.32
C PRO A 36 11.74 15.73 9.49
N HIS A 37 11.01 16.86 9.50
CA HIS A 37 10.07 17.16 10.58
C HIS A 37 8.84 16.24 10.56
N LEU A 38 8.29 15.94 9.39
CA LEU A 38 7.17 15.01 9.28
C LEU A 38 7.57 13.59 9.69
N VAL A 39 8.73 13.10 9.24
CA VAL A 39 9.23 11.77 9.61
C VAL A 39 9.54 11.68 11.11
N THR A 40 10.13 12.74 11.68
CA THR A 40 10.34 12.83 13.14
C THR A 40 9.01 12.80 13.91
N ALA A 41 7.98 13.48 13.42
CA ALA A 41 6.67 13.51 14.06
C ALA A 41 5.99 12.13 14.14
N LEU A 42 6.22 11.25 13.15
CA LEU A 42 5.74 9.86 13.19
C LEU A 42 6.33 9.06 14.35
N ARG A 43 7.58 9.36 14.72
CA ARG A 43 8.35 8.61 15.72
C ARG A 43 8.33 9.22 17.12
N ALA A 44 7.77 10.42 17.27
CA ALA A 44 7.75 11.13 18.53
C ALA A 44 6.93 10.35 19.59
N LEU A 45 7.60 9.90 20.65
CA LEU A 45 7.01 9.05 21.71
C LEU A 45 5.82 9.69 22.44
N GLY A 46 5.69 11.02 22.42
CA GLY A 46 4.58 11.76 23.01
C GLY A 46 3.57 12.33 22.01
N ALA A 47 3.70 12.05 20.71
CA ALA A 47 2.75 12.53 19.72
C ALA A 47 1.43 11.75 19.80
N SER A 48 0.31 12.46 19.65
CA SER A 48 -1.01 11.84 19.61
C SER A 48 -1.22 11.06 18.31
N ALA A 49 -2.20 10.16 18.30
CA ALA A 49 -2.55 9.36 17.12
C ALA A 49 -2.96 10.25 15.94
N GLU A 50 -3.62 11.38 16.21
CA GLU A 50 -4.07 12.36 15.23
C GLU A 50 -2.87 13.07 14.59
N VAL A 51 -1.87 13.47 15.39
CA VAL A 51 -0.64 14.12 14.88
C VAL A 51 0.15 13.17 14.00
N LYS A 52 0.34 11.91 14.43
CA LYS A 52 1.00 10.88 13.61
C LYS A 52 0.24 10.60 12.31
N THR A 53 -1.09 10.51 12.41
CA THR A 53 -1.98 10.34 11.25
C THR A 53 -1.83 11.49 10.26
N MET A 54 -1.85 12.73 10.75
CA MET A 54 -1.66 13.93 9.94
C MET A 54 -0.28 13.93 9.28
N ALA A 55 0.78 13.65 10.02
CA ALA A 55 2.13 13.59 9.49
C ALA A 55 2.27 12.56 8.36
N ALA A 56 1.70 11.36 8.52
CA ALA A 56 1.72 10.31 7.50
C ALA A 56 0.96 10.73 6.23
N VAL A 57 -0.22 11.34 6.39
CA VAL A 57 -1.03 11.82 5.25
C VAL A 57 -0.33 12.96 4.51
N LEU A 58 0.27 13.90 5.24
CA LEU A 58 1.04 15.00 4.63
C LEU A 58 2.29 14.48 3.91
N LEU A 59 3.01 13.49 4.46
CA LEU A 59 4.14 12.85 3.77
C LEU A 59 3.71 12.26 2.44
N ARG A 60 2.65 11.44 2.43
CA ARG A 60 2.12 10.89 1.19
C ARG A 60 1.72 11.99 0.20
N ARG A 61 1.03 13.05 0.67
CA ARG A 61 0.62 14.16 -0.20
C ARG A 61 1.81 14.90 -0.82
N VAL A 62 2.88 15.08 -0.06
CA VAL A 62 4.12 15.69 -0.55
C VAL A 62 4.75 14.82 -1.63
N PHE A 63 4.92 13.52 -1.40
CA PHE A 63 5.52 12.63 -2.41
C PHE A 63 4.64 12.46 -3.66
N LEU A 64 3.30 12.52 -3.53
CA LEU A 64 2.37 12.50 -4.68
C LEU A 64 2.58 13.65 -5.67
N GLN A 65 3.21 14.73 -5.24
CA GLN A 65 3.44 15.94 -6.05
C GLN A 65 4.83 15.97 -6.68
N LEU A 66 5.67 14.96 -6.43
CA LEU A 66 7.09 14.96 -6.78
C LEU A 66 7.42 13.73 -7.62
N ASP A 67 8.17 13.93 -8.69
CA ASP A 67 8.89 12.85 -9.35
C ASP A 67 10.31 12.70 -8.78
N TYR A 68 11.06 11.72 -9.30
CA TYR A 68 12.45 11.50 -8.90
C TYR A 68 13.32 12.75 -9.13
N GLY A 69 13.17 13.43 -10.27
CA GLY A 69 13.97 14.59 -10.61
C GLY A 69 13.73 15.76 -9.65
N ASP A 70 12.49 16.03 -9.29
CA ASP A 70 12.11 17.13 -8.40
C ASP A 70 12.53 16.87 -6.95
N LEU A 71 12.36 15.63 -6.48
CA LEU A 71 12.82 15.23 -5.15
C LEU A 71 14.32 15.45 -4.96
N HIS A 72 15.13 15.08 -5.97
CA HIS A 72 16.59 15.22 -5.92
C HIS A 72 17.10 16.65 -6.19
N LYS A 73 16.28 17.54 -6.78
CA LYS A 73 16.60 18.97 -6.90
C LYS A 73 16.36 19.73 -5.59
N GLU A 74 15.29 19.37 -4.87
CA GLU A 74 14.85 20.12 -3.69
C GLU A 74 15.43 19.61 -2.36
N VAL A 75 15.90 18.36 -2.29
CA VAL A 75 16.37 17.72 -1.07
C VAL A 75 17.79 17.20 -1.23
N ASP A 76 18.64 17.51 -0.26
CA ASP A 76 19.99 16.95 -0.19
C ASP A 76 19.93 15.41 -0.09
N PRO A 77 20.76 14.66 -0.86
CA PRO A 77 20.75 13.20 -0.86
C PRO A 77 20.98 12.57 0.53
N GLY A 78 21.77 13.20 1.39
CA GLY A 78 22.01 12.74 2.76
C GLY A 78 20.76 12.87 3.63
N VAL A 79 20.06 14.00 3.52
CA VAL A 79 18.78 14.24 4.21
C VAL A 79 17.71 13.28 3.71
N LEU A 80 17.64 13.04 2.41
CA LEU A 80 16.68 12.10 1.82
C LEU A 80 16.91 10.67 2.34
N ARG A 81 18.16 10.18 2.34
CA ARG A 81 18.50 8.85 2.85
C ARG A 81 18.19 8.70 4.34
N GLN A 82 18.43 9.75 5.13
CA GLN A 82 18.03 9.76 6.53
C GLN A 82 16.51 9.65 6.68
N CYS A 83 15.74 10.44 5.91
CA CYS A 83 14.28 10.37 5.93
C CYS A 83 13.76 8.98 5.52
N GLN A 84 14.34 8.35 4.49
CA GLN A 84 14.03 6.98 4.08
C GLN A 84 14.23 5.99 5.24
N THR A 85 15.39 6.05 5.88
CA THR A 85 15.74 5.17 7.00
C THR A 85 14.77 5.35 8.17
N GLU A 86 14.50 6.60 8.55
CA GLU A 86 13.62 6.90 9.66
C GLU A 86 12.15 6.55 9.36
N LEU A 87 11.72 6.68 8.10
CA LEU A 87 10.37 6.29 7.68
C LEU A 87 10.14 4.78 7.80
N LEU A 88 11.12 3.95 7.38
CA LEU A 88 11.06 2.49 7.55
C LEU A 88 11.10 2.08 9.03
N GLN A 89 11.91 2.77 9.86
CA GLN A 89 11.90 2.57 11.30
C GLN A 89 10.55 2.95 11.94
N GLY A 90 9.92 4.04 11.47
CA GLY A 90 8.59 4.46 11.89
C GLY A 90 7.54 3.39 11.56
N LEU A 91 7.56 2.87 10.33
CA LEU A 91 6.66 1.78 9.91
C LEU A 91 6.82 0.53 10.79
N SER A 92 8.08 0.18 11.10
CA SER A 92 8.41 -1.03 11.85
C SER A 92 8.01 -0.96 13.33
N SER A 93 8.10 0.24 13.91
CA SER A 93 7.88 0.46 15.35
C SER A 93 6.48 0.96 15.70
N GLU A 94 5.68 1.40 14.72
CA GLU A 94 4.34 1.93 14.97
C GLU A 94 3.39 0.82 15.42
N PRO A 95 2.80 0.87 16.63
CA PRO A 95 1.93 -0.20 17.12
C PRO A 95 0.53 -0.17 16.50
N LEU A 96 0.00 1.01 16.16
CA LEU A 96 -1.40 1.16 15.75
C LEU A 96 -1.60 0.82 14.27
N PRO A 97 -2.39 -0.22 13.91
CA PRO A 97 -2.66 -0.59 12.52
C PRO A 97 -3.11 0.57 11.61
N PRO A 98 -4.05 1.46 11.99
CA PRO A 98 -4.49 2.52 11.08
C PRO A 98 -3.40 3.56 10.78
N ILE A 99 -2.48 3.79 11.72
CA ILE A 99 -1.34 4.71 11.51
C ILE A 99 -0.28 4.01 10.68
N ARG A 100 0.06 2.75 11.02
CA ARG A 100 0.99 1.93 10.25
C ARG A 100 0.59 1.81 8.78
N ARG A 101 -0.70 1.64 8.48
CA ARG A 101 -1.23 1.67 7.11
C ARG A 101 -0.92 2.98 6.39
N LYS A 102 -1.16 4.13 7.04
CA LYS A 102 -0.86 5.46 6.49
C LYS A 102 0.64 5.71 6.31
N ILE A 103 1.49 5.15 7.19
CA ILE A 103 2.95 5.18 7.01
C ILE A 103 3.32 4.32 5.79
N GLY A 104 2.72 3.13 5.64
CA GLY A 104 2.91 2.26 4.47
C GLY A 104 2.51 2.95 3.17
N ASP A 105 1.40 3.67 3.16
CA ASP A 105 0.95 4.53 2.06
C ASP A 105 1.99 5.61 1.71
N ALA A 106 2.63 6.23 2.71
CA ALA A 106 3.69 7.22 2.49
C ALA A 106 5.00 6.58 1.99
N VAL A 107 5.35 5.40 2.50
CA VAL A 107 6.50 4.59 2.00
C VAL A 107 6.29 4.21 0.54
N ALA A 108 5.08 3.76 0.20
CA ALA A 108 4.70 3.43 -1.16
C ALA A 108 4.84 4.63 -2.10
N GLU A 109 4.36 5.80 -1.71
CA GLU A 109 4.52 6.99 -2.55
C GLU A 109 5.98 7.41 -2.71
N MET A 110 6.75 7.38 -1.62
CA MET A 110 8.18 7.65 -1.66
C MET A 110 8.93 6.65 -2.56
N ALA A 111 8.49 5.39 -2.58
CA ALA A 111 9.03 4.36 -3.45
C ALA A 111 8.78 4.68 -4.93
N ARG A 112 7.57 5.16 -5.28
CA ARG A 112 7.27 5.64 -6.64
C ARG A 112 8.17 6.80 -7.03
N SER A 113 8.33 7.80 -6.16
CA SER A 113 9.21 8.94 -6.42
C SER A 113 10.71 8.59 -6.36
N SER A 114 11.08 7.36 -6.04
CA SER A 114 12.48 6.88 -6.01
C SER A 114 12.87 6.09 -7.27
N ILE A 115 11.94 5.93 -8.22
CA ILE A 115 12.18 5.28 -9.51
C ILE A 115 12.36 6.37 -10.57
N ASP A 116 13.45 6.29 -11.34
CA ASP A 116 13.73 7.24 -12.42
C ASP A 116 13.09 6.83 -13.77
N ASP A 117 13.27 7.68 -14.79
CA ASP A 117 12.74 7.47 -16.14
C ASP A 117 13.33 6.21 -16.82
N ASP A 118 14.51 5.76 -16.39
CA ASP A 118 15.17 4.54 -16.87
C ASP A 118 14.70 3.29 -16.11
N ASN A 119 13.65 3.42 -15.27
CA ASN A 119 13.09 2.37 -14.44
C ASN A 119 14.12 1.76 -13.47
N VAL A 120 15.00 2.59 -12.91
CA VAL A 120 15.95 2.22 -11.86
C VAL A 120 15.40 2.66 -10.51
N ASN A 121 15.26 1.72 -9.58
CA ASN A 121 14.93 2.06 -8.20
C ASN A 121 16.19 2.46 -7.43
N HIS A 122 16.23 3.72 -6.97
CA HIS A 122 17.34 4.28 -6.21
C HIS A 122 17.24 4.05 -4.70
N TRP A 123 16.10 3.59 -4.20
CA TRP A 123 15.90 3.25 -2.80
C TRP A 123 16.17 1.77 -2.53
N VAL A 124 17.46 1.41 -2.54
CA VAL A 124 17.94 0.02 -2.42
C VAL A 124 17.50 -0.62 -1.10
N GLU A 125 17.50 0.14 0.00
CA GLU A 125 17.16 -0.34 1.34
C GLU A 125 15.69 -0.80 1.45
N LEU A 126 14.79 -0.25 0.62
CA LEU A 126 13.38 -0.63 0.63
C LEU A 126 13.18 -2.09 0.22
N LEU A 127 13.88 -2.56 -0.82
CA LEU A 127 13.72 -3.95 -1.27
C LEU A 127 14.20 -4.94 -0.22
N SER A 128 15.36 -4.67 0.39
CA SER A 128 15.86 -5.46 1.52
C SER A 128 14.84 -5.48 2.66
N PHE A 129 14.30 -4.33 3.03
CA PHE A 129 13.27 -4.20 4.06
C PHE A 129 12.00 -5.02 3.75
N LEU A 130 11.48 -4.96 2.52
CA LEU A 130 10.30 -5.71 2.12
C LEU A 130 10.54 -7.22 2.23
N PHE A 131 11.69 -7.72 1.76
CA PHE A 131 12.02 -9.13 1.85
C PHE A 131 12.24 -9.58 3.30
N GLU A 132 12.88 -8.76 4.13
CA GLU A 132 13.03 -9.02 5.57
C GLU A 132 11.66 -9.13 6.25
N CYS A 133 10.75 -8.18 6.02
CA CYS A 133 9.40 -8.21 6.60
C CYS A 133 8.62 -9.49 6.28
N CYS A 134 8.86 -10.09 5.10
CA CYS A 134 8.17 -11.31 4.67
C CYS A 134 8.83 -12.61 5.18
N THR A 135 10.05 -12.50 5.72
CA THR A 135 10.77 -13.61 6.35
C THR A 135 10.64 -13.59 7.87
N LEU A 136 10.44 -12.41 8.46
CA LEU A 136 10.15 -12.26 9.89
C LEU A 136 8.79 -12.86 10.24
N GLU A 137 8.72 -13.57 11.37
CA GLU A 137 7.47 -14.14 11.92
C GLU A 137 6.60 -13.07 12.62
N GLN A 138 6.52 -11.86 12.04
CA GLN A 138 5.72 -10.75 12.55
C GLN A 138 4.59 -10.40 11.58
N PRO A 139 3.35 -10.86 11.83
CA PRO A 139 2.24 -10.71 10.89
C PRO A 139 1.98 -9.26 10.45
N HIS A 140 2.13 -8.28 11.35
CA HIS A 140 1.90 -6.87 11.04
C HIS A 140 2.94 -6.27 10.08
N LEU A 141 4.21 -6.71 10.14
CA LEU A 141 5.24 -6.27 9.18
C LEU A 141 5.04 -6.95 7.84
N TYR A 142 4.66 -8.23 7.87
CA TYR A 142 4.36 -8.96 6.66
C TYR A 142 3.17 -8.32 5.91
N GLU A 143 2.08 -8.02 6.62
CA GLU A 143 0.95 -7.26 6.09
C GLU A 143 1.39 -5.90 5.52
N SER A 144 2.23 -5.16 6.24
CA SER A 144 2.71 -3.84 5.78
C SER A 144 3.56 -3.93 4.51
N ALA A 145 4.40 -4.95 4.37
CA ALA A 145 5.21 -5.16 3.17
C ALA A 145 4.32 -5.54 1.97
N LEU A 146 3.35 -6.44 2.18
CA LEU A 146 2.36 -6.78 1.15
C LEU A 146 1.53 -5.57 0.74
N HIS A 147 1.20 -4.69 1.68
CA HIS A 147 0.52 -3.44 1.39
C HIS A 147 1.33 -2.50 0.49
N ILE A 148 2.62 -2.33 0.77
CA ILE A 148 3.49 -1.51 -0.08
C ILE A 148 3.54 -2.10 -1.50
N ILE A 149 3.65 -3.43 -1.64
CA ILE A 149 3.64 -4.12 -2.93
C ILE A 149 2.27 -3.97 -3.63
N SER A 150 1.16 -3.99 -2.91
CA SER A 150 -0.18 -3.83 -3.49
C SER A 150 -0.41 -2.42 -4.03
N VAL A 151 0.14 -1.40 -3.35
CA VAL A 151 0.05 -0.01 -3.79
C VAL A 151 1.08 0.33 -4.88
N VAL A 152 2.27 -0.28 -4.85
CA VAL A 152 3.38 -0.03 -5.80
C VAL A 152 3.93 -1.36 -6.32
N PRO A 153 3.19 -2.07 -7.19
CA PRO A 153 3.68 -3.34 -7.72
C PRO A 153 4.97 -3.20 -8.53
N GLY A 154 5.24 -2.01 -9.07
CA GLY A 154 6.48 -1.66 -9.79
C GLY A 154 7.69 -1.33 -8.92
N VAL A 155 7.59 -1.47 -7.58
CA VAL A 155 8.70 -1.16 -6.65
C VAL A 155 10.01 -1.89 -6.98
N PHE A 156 9.92 -3.04 -7.65
CA PHE A 156 11.08 -3.84 -8.04
C PHE A 156 11.84 -3.27 -9.25
N ALA A 157 11.20 -2.45 -10.09
CA ALA A 157 11.80 -1.74 -11.22
C ALA A 157 12.77 -2.63 -12.05
N ASN A 158 14.00 -2.17 -12.29
CA ASN A 158 15.06 -2.91 -12.97
C ASN A 158 15.46 -4.27 -12.33
N GLN A 159 15.06 -4.55 -11.09
CA GLN A 159 15.32 -5.83 -10.41
C GLN A 159 14.21 -6.87 -10.62
N LEU A 160 13.05 -6.48 -11.16
CA LEU A 160 11.85 -7.32 -11.28
C LEU A 160 12.13 -8.72 -11.85
N ILE A 161 12.87 -8.79 -12.95
CA ILE A 161 13.16 -10.07 -13.63
C ILE A 161 14.05 -10.97 -12.77
N ASN A 162 14.99 -10.38 -12.03
CA ASN A 162 15.96 -11.11 -11.22
C ASN A 162 15.33 -11.71 -9.96
N CYS A 163 14.32 -11.05 -9.39
CA CYS A 163 13.65 -11.48 -8.16
C CYS A 163 12.26 -12.10 -8.39
N LEU A 164 11.83 -12.29 -9.64
CA LEU A 164 10.47 -12.74 -9.97
C LEU A 164 10.06 -14.05 -9.27
N ASP A 165 10.96 -15.04 -9.23
CA ASP A 165 10.72 -16.32 -8.58
C ASP A 165 10.63 -16.18 -7.05
N VAL A 166 11.41 -15.26 -6.46
CA VAL A 166 11.36 -14.94 -5.03
C VAL A 166 10.02 -14.27 -4.68
N ILE A 167 9.60 -13.30 -5.49
CA ILE A 167 8.30 -12.61 -5.34
C ILE A 167 7.16 -13.62 -5.43
N LYS A 168 7.20 -14.52 -6.43
CA LYS A 168 6.19 -15.56 -6.60
C LYS A 168 6.10 -16.45 -5.36
N GLY A 169 7.23 -16.93 -4.84
CA GLY A 169 7.27 -17.77 -3.63
C GLY A 169 6.71 -17.05 -2.40
N LEU A 170 7.06 -15.77 -2.24
CA LEU A 170 6.58 -14.92 -1.15
C LEU A 170 5.07 -14.73 -1.22
N LEU A 171 4.53 -14.31 -2.38
CA LEU A 171 3.08 -14.12 -2.56
C LEU A 171 2.31 -15.43 -2.33
N LEU A 172 2.81 -16.57 -2.83
CA LEU A 172 2.16 -17.86 -2.62
C LEU A 172 2.09 -18.22 -1.13
N LYS A 173 3.21 -18.04 -0.40
CA LYS A 173 3.27 -18.26 1.05
C LYS A 173 2.29 -17.33 1.79
N ALA A 174 2.22 -16.07 1.38
CA ALA A 174 1.34 -15.06 1.97
C ALA A 174 -0.15 -15.38 1.76
N LEU A 175 -0.54 -15.83 0.56
CA LEU A 175 -1.90 -16.26 0.26
C LEU A 175 -2.34 -17.47 1.09
N GLN A 176 -1.39 -18.27 1.57
CA GLN A 176 -1.62 -19.43 2.43
C GLN A 176 -1.47 -19.10 3.93
N ALA A 177 -1.24 -17.84 4.28
CA ALA A 177 -1.10 -17.43 5.67
C ALA A 177 -2.40 -17.70 6.45
N PRO A 178 -2.30 -18.13 7.73
CA PRO A 178 -3.47 -18.36 8.57
C PRO A 178 -4.12 -17.07 9.08
N GLN A 179 -3.40 -15.94 9.04
CA GLN A 179 -3.93 -14.63 9.42
C GLN A 179 -4.72 -14.03 8.26
N ASN A 180 -6.00 -13.71 8.48
CA ASN A 180 -6.89 -13.16 7.47
C ASN A 180 -6.38 -11.83 6.91
N GLU A 181 -5.79 -10.98 7.74
CA GLU A 181 -5.25 -9.67 7.33
C GLU A 181 -4.09 -9.84 6.35
N VAL A 182 -3.18 -10.78 6.63
CA VAL A 182 -2.04 -11.10 5.75
C VAL A 182 -2.54 -11.74 4.46
N GLN A 183 -3.46 -12.70 4.53
CA GLN A 183 -4.02 -13.36 3.35
C GLN A 183 -4.77 -12.36 2.44
N SER A 184 -5.54 -11.45 3.03
CA SER A 184 -6.29 -10.42 2.29
C SER A 184 -5.37 -9.42 1.62
N GLU A 185 -4.31 -8.97 2.29
CA GLU A 185 -3.34 -8.07 1.68
C GLU A 185 -2.47 -8.79 0.64
N ALA A 186 -2.14 -10.06 0.85
CA ALA A 186 -1.47 -10.91 -0.13
C ALA A 186 -2.29 -11.07 -1.42
N PHE A 187 -3.60 -11.21 -1.26
CA PHE A 187 -4.53 -11.25 -2.39
C PHE A 187 -4.44 -9.96 -3.21
N LYS A 188 -4.58 -8.80 -2.56
CA LYS A 188 -4.50 -7.48 -3.20
C LYS A 188 -3.14 -7.28 -3.86
N ALA A 189 -2.05 -7.63 -3.17
CA ALA A 189 -0.69 -7.55 -3.69
C ALA A 189 -0.49 -8.44 -4.93
N THR A 190 -0.99 -9.68 -4.90
CA THR A 190 -0.88 -10.62 -6.02
C THR A 190 -1.64 -10.11 -7.24
N VAL A 191 -2.87 -9.63 -7.05
CA VAL A 191 -3.68 -9.04 -8.12
C VAL A 191 -2.99 -7.82 -8.73
N ALA A 192 -2.58 -6.87 -7.90
CA ALA A 192 -1.93 -5.64 -8.34
C ALA A 192 -0.63 -5.95 -9.11
N PHE A 193 0.16 -6.90 -8.60
CA PHE A 193 1.41 -7.32 -9.22
C PHE A 193 1.19 -7.98 -10.59
N ILE A 194 0.29 -8.97 -10.70
CA ILE A 194 -0.01 -9.63 -11.99
C ILE A 194 -0.51 -8.62 -13.01
N THR A 195 -1.34 -7.67 -12.56
CA THR A 195 -1.90 -6.62 -13.40
C THR A 195 -0.83 -5.66 -13.93
N HIS A 196 0.16 -5.35 -13.09
CA HIS A 196 1.28 -4.49 -13.44
C HIS A 196 2.27 -5.13 -14.43
N LEU A 197 2.39 -6.46 -14.50
CA LEU A 197 3.33 -7.11 -15.41
C LEU A 197 3.00 -6.79 -16.88
N ASP A 198 3.98 -6.30 -17.64
CA ASP A 198 3.76 -5.83 -19.03
C ASP A 198 3.61 -6.96 -20.07
N SER A 199 4.04 -8.18 -19.75
CA SER A 199 4.02 -9.29 -20.71
C SER A 199 3.15 -10.46 -20.28
N ALA A 200 2.42 -11.01 -21.25
CA ALA A 200 1.62 -12.22 -21.05
C ALA A 200 2.49 -13.42 -20.63
N GLN A 201 3.75 -13.46 -21.06
CA GLN A 201 4.70 -14.50 -20.65
C GLN A 201 5.01 -14.41 -19.15
N LEU A 202 5.28 -13.21 -18.63
CA LEU A 202 5.52 -13.03 -17.20
C LEU A 202 4.26 -13.34 -16.39
N ARG A 203 3.09 -12.83 -16.81
CA ARG A 203 1.80 -13.14 -16.17
C ARG A 203 1.56 -14.65 -16.13
N SER A 204 1.88 -15.37 -17.21
CA SER A 204 1.66 -16.83 -17.27
C SER A 204 2.39 -17.61 -16.16
N ARG A 205 3.48 -17.07 -15.60
CA ARG A 205 4.21 -17.69 -14.49
C ARG A 205 3.41 -17.74 -13.19
N PHE A 206 2.33 -16.96 -13.07
CA PHE A 206 1.48 -16.86 -11.88
C PHE A 206 0.12 -17.56 -12.04
N ILE A 207 -0.13 -18.23 -13.17
CA ILE A 207 -1.43 -18.88 -13.47
C ILE A 207 -1.83 -19.91 -12.39
N ASP A 208 -0.87 -20.56 -11.78
CA ASP A 208 -1.06 -21.54 -10.70
C ASP A 208 -1.63 -20.94 -9.41
N MET A 209 -1.56 -19.62 -9.22
CA MET A 209 -2.19 -18.93 -8.09
C MET A 209 -3.69 -18.64 -8.30
N LEU A 210 -4.16 -18.64 -9.55
CA LEU A 210 -5.54 -18.25 -9.86
C LEU A 210 -6.62 -19.09 -9.14
N PRO A 211 -6.49 -20.42 -8.99
CA PRO A 211 -7.45 -21.21 -8.19
C PRO A 211 -7.49 -20.79 -6.72
N LEU A 212 -6.33 -20.44 -6.16
CA LEU A 212 -6.23 -20.00 -4.77
C LEU A 212 -6.88 -18.62 -4.59
N LEU A 213 -6.66 -17.69 -5.52
CA LEU A 213 -7.32 -16.40 -5.54
C LEU A 213 -8.86 -16.56 -5.58
N LEU A 214 -9.38 -17.41 -6.48
CA LEU A 214 -10.81 -17.70 -6.56
C LEU A 214 -11.38 -18.26 -5.25
N ALA A 215 -10.66 -19.18 -4.61
CA ALA A 215 -11.08 -19.75 -3.33
C ALA A 215 -11.13 -18.70 -2.20
N ILE A 216 -10.15 -17.78 -2.16
CA ILE A 216 -10.12 -16.70 -1.16
C ILE A 216 -11.29 -15.73 -1.36
N VAL A 217 -11.54 -15.27 -2.59
CA VAL A 217 -12.68 -14.38 -2.88
C VAL A 217 -14.01 -15.07 -2.58
N GLY A 218 -14.15 -16.35 -2.94
CA GLY A 218 -15.34 -17.13 -2.64
C GLY A 218 -15.65 -17.17 -1.14
N LYS A 219 -14.64 -17.42 -0.31
CA LYS A 219 -14.79 -17.40 1.15
C LYS A 219 -15.13 -16.01 1.69
N SER A 220 -14.47 -14.97 1.18
CA SER A 220 -14.69 -13.58 1.61
C SER A 220 -16.13 -13.13 1.32
N VAL A 221 -16.67 -13.49 0.15
CA VAL A 221 -18.08 -13.25 -0.23
C VAL A 221 -19.05 -14.01 0.68
N GLU A 222 -18.77 -15.27 0.98
CA GLU A 222 -19.62 -16.07 1.89
C GLU A 222 -19.61 -15.56 3.32
N GLY A 223 -18.46 -15.06 3.79
CA GLY A 223 -18.28 -14.46 5.10
C GLY A 223 -18.91 -13.07 5.26
N GLN A 224 -19.45 -12.49 4.18
CA GLN A 224 -19.93 -11.11 4.14
C GLN A 224 -18.88 -10.09 4.58
N GLU A 225 -17.61 -10.37 4.23
CA GLU A 225 -16.52 -9.43 4.47
C GLU A 225 -16.61 -8.23 3.51
N ASP A 226 -15.71 -7.26 3.70
CA ASP A 226 -15.58 -6.10 2.81
C ASP A 226 -15.38 -6.51 1.34
N ASP A 227 -15.99 -5.77 0.42
CA ASP A 227 -16.01 -6.09 -1.01
C ASP A 227 -14.67 -5.81 -1.73
N SER A 228 -13.64 -5.38 -0.99
CA SER A 228 -12.34 -5.02 -1.57
C SER A 228 -11.61 -6.17 -2.27
N LEU A 229 -11.74 -7.41 -1.80
CA LEU A 229 -11.16 -8.57 -2.51
C LEU A 229 -11.90 -8.88 -3.81
N LEU A 230 -13.23 -8.77 -3.79
CA LEU A 230 -14.05 -8.95 -4.99
C LEU A 230 -13.75 -7.87 -6.03
N LYS A 231 -13.65 -6.59 -5.61
CA LYS A 231 -13.26 -5.48 -6.49
C LYS A 231 -11.90 -5.71 -7.15
N ALA A 232 -10.88 -6.05 -6.36
CA ALA A 232 -9.56 -6.38 -6.90
C ALA A 232 -9.62 -7.56 -7.89
N PHE A 233 -10.42 -8.59 -7.60
CA PHE A 233 -10.58 -9.71 -8.51
C PHE A 233 -11.27 -9.33 -9.84
N ILE A 234 -12.25 -8.42 -9.78
CA ILE A 234 -12.90 -7.87 -10.98
C ILE A 234 -11.89 -7.06 -11.81
N ASP A 235 -11.08 -6.22 -11.16
CA ASP A 235 -10.04 -5.43 -11.83
C ASP A 235 -9.03 -6.33 -12.57
N LEU A 236 -8.67 -7.48 -11.97
CA LEU A 236 -7.83 -8.48 -12.62
C LEU A 236 -8.47 -9.01 -13.91
N GLY A 237 -9.77 -9.26 -13.90
CA GLY A 237 -10.49 -9.75 -15.08
C GLY A 237 -10.64 -8.71 -16.17
N GLU A 238 -10.83 -7.44 -15.80
CA GLU A 238 -10.88 -6.33 -16.72
C GLU A 238 -9.52 -6.09 -17.41
N GLN A 239 -8.44 -6.07 -16.63
CA GLN A 239 -7.11 -5.73 -17.14
C GLN A 239 -6.36 -6.93 -17.73
N CYS A 240 -6.68 -8.16 -17.28
CA CYS A 240 -5.99 -9.39 -17.68
C CYS A 240 -6.95 -10.54 -18.08
N PRO A 241 -7.92 -10.35 -19.00
CA PRO A 241 -8.95 -11.37 -19.28
C PRO A 241 -8.38 -12.70 -19.81
N LYS A 242 -7.25 -12.66 -20.53
CA LYS A 242 -6.57 -13.87 -21.02
C LYS A 242 -5.97 -14.71 -19.88
N PHE A 243 -5.55 -14.07 -18.79
CA PHE A 243 -4.99 -14.74 -17.61
C PHE A 243 -6.06 -15.58 -16.89
N MET A 244 -7.32 -15.13 -16.92
CA MET A 244 -8.44 -15.82 -16.26
C MET A 244 -8.95 -17.06 -16.99
N ARG A 245 -8.62 -17.22 -18.29
CA ARG A 245 -9.16 -18.31 -19.15
C ARG A 245 -9.11 -19.71 -18.53
N PRO A 246 -8.02 -20.14 -17.85
CA PRO A 246 -7.95 -21.48 -17.28
C PRO A 246 -8.97 -21.75 -16.17
N GLN A 247 -9.55 -20.70 -15.56
CA GLN A 247 -10.53 -20.78 -14.48
C GLN A 247 -11.82 -20.04 -14.83
N LEU A 248 -12.13 -19.89 -16.12
CA LEU A 248 -13.29 -19.11 -16.58
C LEU A 248 -14.61 -19.68 -16.03
N ASP A 249 -14.80 -20.99 -16.09
CA ASP A 249 -16.02 -21.63 -15.60
C ASP A 249 -16.21 -21.40 -14.10
N ALA A 250 -15.17 -21.65 -13.31
CA ALA A 250 -15.16 -21.39 -11.87
C ALA A 250 -15.40 -19.91 -11.53
N THR A 251 -14.85 -19.00 -12.33
CA THR A 251 -15.07 -17.55 -12.21
C THR A 251 -16.54 -17.20 -12.44
N ILE A 252 -17.15 -17.72 -13.51
CA ILE A 252 -18.56 -17.48 -13.82
C ILE A 252 -19.46 -18.03 -12.72
N GLU A 253 -19.20 -19.24 -12.24
CA GLU A 253 -19.94 -19.85 -11.12
C GLU A 253 -19.87 -19.00 -9.86
N LEU A 254 -18.68 -18.50 -9.51
CA LEU A 254 -18.50 -17.58 -8.38
C LEU A 254 -19.32 -16.29 -8.58
N MET A 255 -19.25 -15.65 -9.74
CA MET A 255 -20.00 -14.42 -10.01
C MET A 255 -21.52 -14.63 -9.98
N LEU A 256 -22.01 -15.78 -10.46
CA LEU A 256 -23.42 -16.16 -10.33
C LEU A 256 -23.83 -16.41 -8.88
N LYS A 257 -22.93 -16.97 -8.05
CA LYS A 257 -23.17 -17.13 -6.60
C LYS A 257 -23.25 -15.77 -5.91
N VAL A 258 -22.32 -14.87 -6.22
CA VAL A 258 -22.29 -13.48 -5.72
C VAL A 258 -23.61 -12.77 -6.06
N LEU A 259 -24.02 -12.77 -7.32
CA LEU A 259 -25.26 -12.14 -7.77
C LEU A 259 -26.50 -12.69 -7.05
N ARG A 260 -26.60 -14.01 -6.89
CA ARG A 260 -27.69 -14.63 -6.13
C ARG A 260 -27.71 -14.17 -4.67
N HIS A 261 -26.54 -14.09 -4.04
CA HIS A 261 -26.43 -13.67 -2.64
C HIS A 261 -26.90 -12.22 -2.45
N TYR A 262 -26.41 -11.27 -3.27
CA TYR A 262 -26.84 -9.87 -3.19
C TYR A 262 -28.33 -9.69 -3.52
N TRP A 263 -28.85 -10.45 -4.50
CA TRP A 263 -30.26 -10.37 -4.87
C TRP A 263 -31.20 -10.90 -3.77
N ILE A 264 -30.80 -11.98 -3.08
CA ILE A 264 -31.55 -12.50 -1.91
C ILE A 264 -31.50 -11.53 -0.74
N CYS A 265 -30.33 -10.94 -0.43
CA CYS A 265 -30.23 -9.91 0.60
C CYS A 265 -31.17 -8.74 0.28
N MET A 266 -31.17 -8.20 -0.95
CA MET A 266 -32.09 -7.12 -1.35
C MET A 266 -33.58 -7.46 -1.18
N ILE A 267 -33.97 -8.72 -1.33
CA ILE A 267 -35.39 -9.15 -1.20
C ILE A 267 -35.76 -9.39 0.27
N CYS A 268 -34.82 -9.85 1.08
CA CYS A 268 -35.05 -10.22 2.48
C CYS A 268 -34.78 -9.09 3.48
N ASP A 269 -34.08 -8.02 3.09
CA ASP A 269 -33.81 -6.87 3.94
C ASP A 269 -35.00 -5.89 3.91
N ASP A 270 -35.89 -6.00 4.90
CA ASP A 270 -37.00 -5.04 5.15
C ASP A 270 -36.50 -3.64 5.55
N SER A 271 -35.18 -3.45 5.68
CA SER A 271 -34.52 -2.19 6.02
C SER A 271 -34.60 -1.09 4.94
N TYR A 272 -35.09 -1.43 3.74
CA TYR A 272 -35.31 -0.50 2.62
C TYR A 272 -36.80 -0.22 2.33
N ARG A 273 -37.69 -0.42 3.32
CA ARG A 273 -39.07 0.08 3.30
C ARG A 273 -39.32 1.15 4.36
#